data_AF-A0A2P6C7R0-F1
#
_entry.id   AF-A0A2P6C7R0-F1
#
_cell.length_a   1.000
_cell.length_b   1.000
_cell.length_c   1.000
_cell.angle_alpha   90.00
_cell.angle_beta   90.00
_cell.angle_gamma   90.00
#
_symmetry.space_group_name_H-M   'P 1'
#
loop_
_entity.id
_entity.type
_entity.pdbx_description
1 polymer ?
#
loop_
_entity_poly.entity_id
_entity_poly.type
_entity_poly.pdbx_seq_one_letter_code
_entity_poly.pdbx_strand_id
1 'polypeptide(L)'
;MNKNNSKKKDEIITFESHKIVKEIYNQNKSKLLILKYVEGKSPVITFNYQVIDVKTKRELKKGVFTGEKMEWLDESSLKCTPYIGIIEKENDVIIEENTPTKKRYITIKID
;
A
#
# COMPACT_ATOMS: atom_id res chain seq x y z
N MET A 1 -49.68 14.23 28.76
CA MET A 1 -48.75 13.35 28.02
C MET A 1 -47.72 14.22 27.33
N ASN A 2 -46.50 14.32 27.86
CA ASN A 2 -45.43 15.13 27.25
C ASN A 2 -44.52 14.24 26.39
N LYS A 3 -44.44 14.55 25.09
CA LYS A 3 -43.54 13.88 24.13
C LYS A 3 -42.11 14.36 24.36
N ASN A 4 -41.25 13.48 24.87
CA ASN A 4 -39.81 13.73 24.92
C ASN A 4 -39.21 13.45 23.55
N ASN A 5 -38.90 14.51 22.79
CA ASN A 5 -38.07 14.43 21.59
C ASN A 5 -36.62 14.20 22.03
N SER A 6 -36.15 12.94 21.98
CA SER A 6 -34.73 12.63 22.13
C SER A 6 -33.97 13.13 20.90
N LYS A 7 -33.19 14.19 21.04
CA LYS A 7 -32.18 14.60 20.06
C LYS A 7 -31.15 13.46 19.93
N LYS A 8 -31.20 12.70 18.83
CA LYS A 8 -30.09 11.83 18.43
C LYS A 8 -28.87 12.73 18.24
N LYS A 9 -27.82 12.50 19.03
CA LYS A 9 -26.48 13.03 18.72
C LYS A 9 -25.99 12.25 17.51
N ASP A 10 -25.71 12.95 16.41
CA ASP A 10 -24.99 12.36 15.29
C ASP A 10 -23.60 11.96 15.79
N GLU A 11 -23.32 10.67 15.85
CA GLU A 11 -21.99 10.16 16.15
C GLU A 11 -21.08 10.52 14.97
N ILE A 12 -20.24 11.55 15.18
CA ILE A 12 -19.23 11.93 14.21
C ILE A 12 -18.19 10.80 14.18
N ILE A 13 -18.17 10.02 13.10
CA ILE A 13 -17.13 9.02 12.86
C ILE A 13 -15.85 9.78 12.48
N THR A 14 -14.93 9.94 13.43
CA THR A 14 -13.59 10.44 13.19
C THR A 14 -12.67 9.31 12.74
N PHE A 15 -11.86 9.54 11.71
CA PHE A 15 -10.92 8.57 11.16
C PHE A 15 -9.50 9.02 11.54
N GLU A 16 -8.82 8.23 12.36
CA GLU A 16 -7.42 8.49 12.72
C GLU A 16 -6.49 7.90 11.67
N SER A 17 -5.76 8.76 10.96
CA SER A 17 -4.72 8.35 10.02
C SER A 17 -3.37 8.28 10.73
N HIS A 18 -2.69 7.14 10.66
CA HIS A 18 -1.40 6.94 11.31
C HIS A 18 -0.25 6.99 10.30
N LYS A 19 0.75 7.84 10.57
CA LYS A 19 1.99 7.86 9.77
C LYS A 19 2.84 6.67 10.17
N ILE A 20 3.16 5.81 9.20
CA ILE A 20 4.00 4.63 9.39
C ILE A 20 5.35 4.88 8.73
N VAL A 21 6.41 4.50 9.46
CA VAL A 21 7.76 4.33 8.93
C VAL A 21 8.14 2.86 9.11
N LYS A 22 8.45 2.19 8.00
CA LYS A 22 8.83 0.78 8.00
C LYS A 22 10.23 0.61 7.40
N GLU A 23 11.07 -0.12 8.11
CA GLU A 23 12.46 -0.39 7.73
C GLU A 23 12.61 -1.89 7.44
N ILE A 24 13.06 -2.22 6.23
CA ILE A 24 13.10 -3.60 5.73
C ILE A 24 14.45 -3.86 5.06
N TYR A 25 15.28 -4.70 5.68
CA TYR A 25 16.54 -5.14 5.08
C TYR A 25 16.27 -6.08 3.90
N ASN A 26 17.13 -6.02 2.89
CA ASN A 26 17.22 -7.09 1.89
C ASN A 26 17.80 -8.37 2.52
N GLN A 27 17.79 -9.47 1.77
CA GLN A 27 18.11 -10.80 2.29
C GLN A 27 19.53 -10.89 2.88
N ASN A 28 20.52 -10.27 2.24
CA ASN A 28 21.90 -10.22 2.76
C ASN A 28 22.18 -9.04 3.71
N LYS A 29 21.18 -8.23 4.04
CA LYS A 29 21.27 -7.04 4.92
C LYS A 29 22.25 -5.95 4.45
N SER A 30 22.66 -5.95 3.17
CA SER A 30 23.51 -4.88 2.61
C SER A 30 22.74 -3.60 2.28
N LYS A 31 21.43 -3.69 2.05
CA LYS A 31 20.56 -2.56 1.70
C LYS A 31 19.36 -2.50 2.64
N LEU A 32 18.93 -1.27 2.93
CA LEU A 32 17.75 -1.01 3.75
C LEU A 32 16.73 -0.25 2.92
N LEU A 33 15.53 -0.83 2.80
CA LEU A 33 14.34 -0.16 2.27
C LEU A 33 13.61 0.53 3.42
N ILE A 34 13.42 1.84 3.27
CA ILE A 34 12.64 2.67 4.19
C ILE A 34 11.36 3.07 3.46
N LEU A 35 10.21 2.72 4.03
CA LEU A 35 8.89 3.08 3.52
C LEU A 35 8.22 4.05 4.48
N LYS A 36 7.75 5.18 3.94
CA LYS A 36 6.93 6.15 4.67
C LYS A 36 5.57 6.26 4.01
N TYR A 37 4.51 5.92 4.73
CA TYR A 37 3.15 5.95 4.23
C TYR A 37 2.15 6.26 5.34
N VAL A 38 0.92 6.58 4.96
CA VAL A 38 -0.18 6.74 5.89
C VAL A 38 -1.05 5.51 5.78
N GLU A 39 -1.24 4.80 6.88
CA GLU A 39 -2.21 3.72 6.94
C GLU A 39 -3.59 4.33 7.24
N GLY A 40 -4.56 3.97 6.39
CA GLY A 40 -5.93 4.41 6.47
C GLY A 40 -6.85 3.34 5.91
N LYS A 41 -8.15 3.62 5.79
CA LYS A 41 -9.12 2.63 5.30
C LYS A 41 -9.03 2.36 3.79
N SER A 42 -8.22 3.12 3.07
CA SER A 42 -8.01 2.92 1.63
C SER A 42 -7.18 1.66 1.39
N PRO A 43 -7.62 0.75 0.50
CA PRO A 43 -6.79 -0.37 0.06
C PRO A 43 -5.60 0.09 -0.81
N VAL A 44 -5.63 1.34 -1.29
CA VAL A 44 -4.54 1.99 -2.01
C VAL A 44 -3.67 2.77 -1.04
N ILE A 45 -2.37 2.46 -1.03
CA ILE A 45 -1.36 3.09 -0.19
C ILE A 45 -0.35 3.83 -1.07
N THR A 46 -0.02 5.07 -0.71
CA THR A 46 1.09 5.82 -1.32
C THR A 46 2.33 5.69 -0.46
N PHE A 47 3.31 4.95 -0.95
CA PHE A 47 4.62 4.72 -0.34
C PHE A 47 5.63 5.75 -0.84
N ASN A 48 6.15 6.58 0.06
CA ASN A 48 7.38 7.31 -0.18
C ASN A 48 8.53 6.39 0.23
N TYR A 49 9.31 5.91 -0.73
CA TYR A 49 10.35 4.93 -0.48
C TYR A 49 11.75 5.52 -0.66
N GLN A 50 12.68 4.97 0.11
CA GLN A 50 14.10 5.23 -0.01
C GLN A 50 14.86 3.91 0.19
N VAL A 51 15.91 3.69 -0.59
CA VAL A 51 16.84 2.58 -0.42
C VAL A 51 18.21 3.14 -0.11
N ILE A 52 18.81 2.68 0.98
CA ILE A 52 20.16 3.07 1.39
C ILE A 52 21.08 1.86 1.43
N ASP A 53 22.35 2.09 1.08
CA ASP A 53 23.42 1.14 1.36
C ASP A 53 23.75 1.18 2.86
N VAL A 54 23.75 0.02 3.52
CA VAL A 54 23.86 -0.07 4.98
C VAL A 54 25.25 0.28 5.48
N LYS A 55 26.30 0.00 4.69
CA LYS A 55 27.70 0.23 5.08
C LYS A 55 28.08 1.70 4.92
N THR A 56 27.81 2.26 3.75
CA THR A 56 28.20 3.62 3.37
C THR A 56 27.18 4.66 3.78
N LYS A 57 25.96 4.25 4.16
CA LYS A 57 24.80 5.12 4.43
C LYS A 57 24.37 5.97 3.23
N ARG A 58 24.86 5.65 2.04
CA ARG A 58 24.54 6.36 0.80
C ARG A 58 23.14 5.99 0.32
N GLU A 59 22.38 6.97 -0.14
CA GLU A 59 21.13 6.75 -0.87
C GLU A 59 21.42 6.11 -2.24
N LEU A 60 20.81 4.96 -2.49
CA LEU A 60 20.88 4.23 -3.76
C LEU A 60 19.69 4.55 -4.66
N LYS A 61 18.49 4.70 -4.06
CA LYS A 61 17.26 5.02 -4.80
C LYS A 61 16.25 5.72 -3.90
N LYS A 62 15.41 6.56 -4.47
CA LYS A 62 14.20 7.08 -3.82
C LYS A 62 13.09 7.31 -4.82
N GLY A 63 11.86 7.37 -4.35
CA GLY A 63 10.71 7.69 -5.19
C GLY A 63 9.39 7.55 -4.45
N VAL A 64 8.32 7.58 -5.23
CA VAL A 64 6.95 7.41 -4.75
C VAL A 64 6.28 6.29 -5.56
N PHE A 65 5.60 5.39 -4.87
CA PHE A 65 4.80 4.32 -5.48
C PHE A 65 3.42 4.28 -4.83
N THR A 66 2.37 4.21 -5.64
CA THR A 66 0.99 4.06 -5.16
C THR A 66 0.46 2.69 -5.56
N GLY A 67 0.07 1.88 -4.57
CA GLY A 67 -0.40 0.52 -4.78
C GLY A 67 -0.76 -0.19 -3.48
N GLU A 68 -0.80 -1.52 -3.51
CA GLU A 68 -1.15 -2.34 -2.34
C GLU A 68 0.07 -2.62 -1.45
N LYS A 69 1.23 -2.90 -2.07
CA LYS A 69 2.39 -3.40 -1.34
C LYS A 69 3.70 -3.07 -2.06
N MET A 70 4.73 -2.79 -1.27
CA MET A 70 6.11 -2.64 -1.72
C MET A 70 7.04 -3.47 -0.85
N GLU A 71 7.86 -4.33 -1.45
CA GLU A 71 8.78 -5.23 -0.75
C GLU A 71 10.01 -5.55 -1.61
N TRP A 72 11.05 -6.15 -1.01
CA TRP A 72 12.17 -6.68 -1.78
C TRP A 72 11.73 -7.85 -2.65
N LEU A 73 12.14 -7.85 -3.92
CA LEU A 73 12.02 -9.02 -4.80
C LEU A 73 13.28 -9.87 -4.70
N ASP A 74 14.44 -9.22 -4.72
CA ASP A 74 15.77 -9.81 -4.64
C ASP A 74 16.76 -8.79 -4.03
N GLU A 75 18.05 -9.09 -4.03
CA GLU A 75 19.10 -8.24 -3.42
C GLU A 75 19.32 -6.87 -4.11
N SER A 76 18.73 -6.67 -5.28
CA SER A 76 18.94 -5.55 -6.19
C SER A 76 17.64 -4.98 -6.75
N SER A 77 16.48 -5.48 -6.33
CA SER A 77 15.21 -5.05 -6.92
C SER A 77 14.04 -5.13 -5.96
N LEU A 78 13.09 -4.21 -6.17
CA LEU A 78 11.86 -4.10 -5.40
C LEU A 78 10.68 -4.61 -6.21
N LYS A 79 9.78 -5.33 -5.54
CA LYS A 79 8.48 -5.75 -6.03
C LYS A 79 7.43 -4.74 -5.57
N CYS A 80 6.77 -4.11 -6.54
CA CYS A 80 5.71 -3.14 -6.33
C CYS A 80 4.39 -3.75 -6.83
N THR A 81 3.48 -4.07 -5.93
CA THR A 81 2.15 -4.62 -6.27
C THR A 81 1.18 -3.46 -6.46
N PRO A 82 0.73 -3.16 -7.70
CA PRO A 82 -0.25 -2.12 -7.94
C PRO A 82 -1.60 -2.54 -7.36
N TYR A 83 -2.39 -1.56 -6.95
CA TYR A 83 -3.80 -1.79 -6.65
C TYR A 83 -4.58 -1.96 -7.95
N ILE A 84 -5.35 -3.04 -8.06
CA ILE A 84 -6.27 -3.28 -9.17
C ILE A 84 -7.69 -3.16 -8.61
N GLY A 85 -8.40 -2.09 -8.99
CA GLY A 85 -9.78 -1.88 -8.57
C GLY A 85 -10.73 -2.93 -9.15
N ILE A 86 -11.89 -3.07 -8.52
CA ILE A 86 -13.01 -3.84 -9.08
C ILE A 86 -13.70 -2.95 -10.12
N ILE A 87 -13.85 -3.46 -11.35
CA ILE A 87 -14.72 -2.84 -12.35
C ILE A 87 -16.08 -3.51 -12.19
N GLU A 88 -17.07 -2.76 -11.70
CA GLU A 88 -18.46 -3.20 -11.69
C GLU A 88 -18.95 -3.26 -13.15
N LYS A 89 -19.23 -4.46 -13.64
CA LYS A 89 -19.94 -4.65 -14.91
C LYS A 89 -21.42 -4.76 -14.57
N GLU A 90 -22.22 -3.77 -14.96
CA GLU A 90 -23.66 -3.95 -15.04
C GLU A 90 -23.94 -5.04 -16.08
N ASN A 91 -24.57 -6.14 -15.65
CA ASN A 91 -25.62 -6.92 -16.35
C ASN A 91 -25.54 -8.43 -16.08
N ASP A 92 -26.73 -9.00 -15.86
CA ASP A 92 -27.09 -10.38 -15.55
C ASP A 92 -26.53 -11.44 -16.52
N VAL A 93 -25.27 -11.82 -16.34
CA VAL A 93 -24.70 -12.99 -17.04
C VAL A 93 -23.93 -13.84 -16.03
N ILE A 94 -24.32 -15.12 -15.99
CA ILE A 94 -23.69 -16.21 -15.24
C ILE A 94 -22.17 -16.09 -15.38
N ILE A 95 -21.48 -15.95 -14.25
CA ILE A 95 -20.04 -15.78 -14.19
C ILE A 95 -19.42 -17.13 -14.56
N GLU A 96 -19.13 -17.36 -15.85
CA GLU A 96 -18.18 -18.39 -16.24
C GLU A 96 -16.83 -18.10 -15.58
N GLU A 97 -16.22 -19.16 -15.04
CA GLU A 97 -15.04 -19.14 -14.18
C GLU A 97 -13.94 -18.19 -14.70
N ASN A 98 -13.86 -17.00 -14.10
CA ASN A 98 -12.78 -16.07 -14.37
C ASN A 98 -11.49 -16.64 -13.80
N THR A 99 -10.64 -17.20 -14.67
CA THR A 99 -9.25 -17.49 -14.35
C THR A 99 -8.63 -16.33 -13.57
N PRO A 100 -7.91 -16.59 -12.45
CA PRO A 100 -7.39 -15.52 -11.61
C PRO A 100 -6.45 -14.65 -12.45
N THR A 101 -6.82 -13.38 -12.63
CA THR A 101 -5.99 -12.38 -13.29
C THR A 101 -4.62 -12.38 -12.62
N LYS A 102 -3.61 -12.90 -13.34
CA LYS A 102 -2.23 -13.05 -12.88
C LYS A 102 -1.78 -11.71 -12.29
N LYS A 103 -1.59 -11.62 -10.96
CA LYS A 103 -1.15 -10.38 -10.29
C LYS A 103 0.16 -9.90 -10.94
N ARG A 104 0.09 -8.85 -11.75
CA ARG A 104 1.26 -8.22 -12.35
C ARG A 104 1.86 -7.28 -11.31
N TYR A 105 3.13 -7.47 -10.98
CA TYR A 105 3.89 -6.53 -10.16
C TYR A 105 4.84 -5.74 -11.06
N ILE A 106 5.18 -4.53 -10.63
CA ILE A 106 6.21 -3.69 -11.22
C ILE A 106 7.53 -3.99 -10.50
N THR A 107 8.63 -4.05 -11.24
CA THR A 107 9.97 -4.22 -10.67
C THR A 107 10.74 -2.91 -10.75
N ILE A 108 11.30 -2.46 -9.64
CA ILE A 108 12.23 -1.32 -9.58
C ILE A 108 13.62 -1.85 -9.32
N LYS A 109 14.56 -1.63 -10.25
CA LYS A 109 15.97 -1.97 -10.08
C LYS A 109 16.70 -0.91 -9.26
N ILE A 110 17.57 -1.37 -8.37
CA ILE A 110 18.44 -0.56 -7.52
C ILE A 110 19.84 -0.66 -8.10
N ASP A 111 20.29 0.46 -8.66
CA ASP A 111 21.63 0.63 -9.24
C ASP A 111 22.67 0.98 -8.17
#